data_AF-A0A101MBP5-F1
#
_entry.id   AF-A0A101MBP5-F1
#
_cell.length_a   1.000
_cell.length_b   1.000
_cell.length_c   1.000
_cell.angle_alpha   90.00
_cell.angle_beta   90.00
_cell.angle_gamma   90.00
#
_symmetry.space_group_name_H-M   'P 1'
#
loop_
_entity.id
_entity.type
_entity.pdbx_description
1 polymer ?
#
loop_
_entity_poly.entity_id
_entity_poly.type
_entity_poly.pdbx_seq_one_letter_code
_entity_poly.pdbx_strand_id
1 'polypeptide(L)'
;LPFPDLAQAKILTETVDRWAWVPQLIAAFVLVGSAGPKFDTSIVSTGSAQTIAGNRLSFFSLCLSSSVAWAPAGADFYVYFPPNTKKWKTFLMTFLGVGLALTFANLIGVGLGSGVATHADWKAAHATSSGSLILAGYNGLGGFGKFLGVLVSLGQIANNVAGTYSASLGFQMLGRYPAKVPRWVWTCVGVIIYLVCALAGRNNLSEIFENWLALMGYWVCIYLVISLEEHFIFRQSRGFNWADWNDRSKLPIGLAALAAFLIGWVGAIISMDEIYFVGPIAKMVGERGSDLGIWVGSSWAMLVYPGLRWLELKKFNR
;
A
#
# COMPACT_ATOMS: atom_id res chain seq x y z
N LEU A 1 -40.83 15.49 -2.91
CA LEU A 1 -41.05 14.06 -2.64
C LEU A 1 -39.69 13.41 -2.46
N PRO A 2 -39.25 13.09 -1.23
CA PRO A 2 -37.94 12.46 -1.03
C PRO A 2 -38.07 10.98 -1.42
N PHE A 3 -37.17 10.50 -2.28
CA PHE A 3 -37.16 9.13 -2.79
C PHE A 3 -36.82 8.12 -1.67
N PRO A 4 -37.77 7.28 -1.20
CA PRO A 4 -37.52 6.29 -0.17
C PRO A 4 -36.51 5.19 -0.60
N ASP A 5 -36.34 4.99 -1.91
CA ASP A 5 -35.42 3.99 -2.48
C ASP A 5 -33.93 4.28 -2.20
N LEU A 6 -33.53 5.55 -2.11
CA LEU A 6 -32.11 5.89 -1.91
C LEU A 6 -31.63 5.58 -0.49
N ALA A 7 -32.51 5.71 0.51
CA ALA A 7 -32.20 5.35 1.89
C ALA A 7 -32.10 3.83 2.07
N GLN A 8 -32.99 3.07 1.42
CA GLN A 8 -32.93 1.61 1.41
C GLN A 8 -31.71 1.10 0.63
N ALA A 9 -31.40 1.69 -0.53
CA ALA A 9 -30.20 1.37 -1.30
C ALA A 9 -28.93 1.62 -0.47
N LYS A 10 -28.88 2.73 0.27
CA LYS A 10 -27.76 3.08 1.16
C LYS A 10 -27.61 2.10 2.33
N ILE A 11 -28.71 1.71 2.99
CA ILE A 11 -28.69 0.71 4.06
C ILE A 11 -28.24 -0.66 3.52
N LEU A 12 -28.70 -1.03 2.32
CA LEU A 12 -28.24 -2.24 1.64
C LEU A 12 -26.75 -2.18 1.30
N THR A 13 -26.23 -1.05 0.82
CA THR A 13 -24.79 -0.91 0.53
C THR A 13 -23.96 -0.98 1.81
N GLU A 14 -24.36 -0.26 2.86
CA GLU A 14 -23.67 -0.30 4.16
C GLU A 14 -23.71 -1.70 4.80
N THR A 15 -24.81 -2.44 4.63
CA THR A 15 -24.93 -3.81 5.14
C THR A 15 -24.08 -4.78 4.31
N VAL A 16 -24.08 -4.65 2.98
CA VAL A 16 -23.26 -5.47 2.08
C VAL A 16 -21.78 -5.24 2.34
N ASP A 17 -21.32 -3.98 2.44
CA ASP A 17 -19.91 -3.66 2.70
C ASP A 17 -19.44 -4.17 4.07
N ARG A 18 -20.33 -4.15 5.08
CA ARG A 18 -20.01 -4.67 6.42
C ARG A 18 -19.82 -6.18 6.45
N TRP A 19 -20.42 -6.93 5.53
CA TRP A 19 -20.39 -8.40 5.51
C TRP A 19 -19.65 -9.00 4.31
N ALA A 20 -19.26 -8.18 3.32
CA ALA A 20 -18.58 -8.61 2.10
C ALA A 20 -17.24 -9.32 2.36
N TRP A 21 -16.60 -9.07 3.50
CA TRP A 21 -15.35 -9.73 3.89
C TRP A 21 -15.55 -11.17 4.38
N VAL A 22 -16.74 -11.56 4.85
CA VAL A 22 -16.96 -12.91 5.44
C VAL A 22 -16.81 -14.02 4.39
N PRO A 23 -17.45 -13.95 3.21
CA PRO A 23 -17.23 -14.96 2.16
C PRO A 23 -15.77 -15.03 1.69
N GLN A 24 -15.08 -13.89 1.66
CA GLN A 24 -13.65 -13.83 1.29
C GLN A 24 -12.78 -14.54 2.31
N LEU A 25 -13.04 -14.30 3.58
CA LEU A 25 -12.31 -14.93 4.66
C LEU A 25 -12.51 -16.46 4.64
N ILE A 26 -13.74 -16.92 4.43
CA ILE A 26 -14.04 -18.35 4.26
C ILE A 26 -13.29 -18.92 3.07
N ALA A 27 -13.32 -18.26 1.91
CA ALA A 27 -12.60 -18.71 0.72
C ALA A 27 -11.08 -18.79 0.95
N ALA A 28 -10.51 -17.85 1.71
CA ALA A 28 -9.10 -17.86 2.08
C ALA A 28 -8.75 -19.02 3.05
N PHE A 29 -9.59 -19.31 4.05
CA PHE A 29 -9.38 -20.48 4.91
C PHE A 29 -9.51 -21.80 4.16
N VAL A 30 -10.46 -21.91 3.23
CA VAL A 30 -10.58 -23.09 2.37
C VAL A 30 -9.35 -23.22 1.45
N LEU A 31 -8.79 -22.11 0.97
CA LEU A 31 -7.54 -22.12 0.21
C LEU A 31 -6.40 -22.68 1.05
N VAL A 32 -6.23 -22.20 2.29
CA VAL A 32 -5.21 -22.70 3.22
C VAL A 32 -5.40 -24.20 3.47
N GLY A 33 -6.63 -24.67 3.68
CA GLY A 33 -6.90 -26.10 3.90
C GLY A 33 -6.60 -26.97 2.68
N SER A 34 -6.96 -26.50 1.47
CA SER A 34 -6.74 -27.24 0.21
C SER A 34 -5.28 -27.22 -0.24
N ALA A 35 -4.60 -26.08 -0.09
CA ALA A 35 -3.22 -25.86 -0.51
C ALA A 35 -2.20 -26.28 0.55
N GLY A 36 -2.60 -26.36 1.82
CA GLY A 36 -1.75 -26.64 2.97
C GLY A 36 -0.86 -27.88 2.86
N PRO A 37 -1.33 -29.03 2.33
CA PRO A 37 -0.50 -30.21 2.14
C PRO A 37 0.69 -30.01 1.18
N LYS A 38 0.64 -28.98 0.33
CA LYS A 38 1.70 -28.60 -0.62
C LYS A 38 2.56 -27.44 -0.11
N PHE A 39 2.27 -26.90 1.08
CA PHE A 39 3.12 -25.89 1.70
C PHE A 39 4.35 -26.57 2.29
N ASP A 40 5.52 -26.02 1.98
CA ASP A 40 6.78 -26.53 2.50
C ASP A 40 7.40 -25.49 3.44
N THR A 41 7.39 -25.82 4.74
CA THR A 41 7.97 -24.99 5.81
C THR A 41 9.42 -25.37 6.12
N SER A 42 9.95 -26.40 5.46
CA SER A 42 11.31 -26.91 5.67
C SER A 42 12.34 -26.36 4.69
N ILE A 43 11.90 -25.58 3.69
CA ILE A 43 12.79 -24.95 2.70
C ILE A 43 13.80 -24.05 3.40
N VAL A 44 15.08 -24.33 3.18
CA VAL A 44 16.19 -23.54 3.71
C VAL A 44 16.60 -22.47 2.70
N SER A 45 16.86 -21.25 3.19
CA SER A 45 17.40 -20.16 2.35
C SER A 45 18.77 -20.52 1.79
N THR A 46 18.98 -20.30 0.50
CA THR A 46 20.24 -20.59 -0.20
C THR A 46 21.06 -19.32 -0.43
N GLY A 47 22.39 -19.45 -0.36
CA GLY A 47 23.36 -18.37 -0.61
C GLY A 47 24.27 -18.05 0.58
N SER A 48 25.13 -17.05 0.42
CA SER A 48 25.98 -16.55 1.50
C SER A 48 25.15 -15.91 2.62
N ALA A 49 25.69 -15.86 3.85
CA ALA A 49 25.00 -15.26 5.00
C ALA A 49 24.54 -13.81 4.73
N GLN A 50 25.35 -13.04 4.00
CA GLN A 50 25.01 -11.68 3.58
C GLN A 50 23.85 -11.64 2.58
N THR A 51 23.85 -12.55 1.60
CA THR A 51 22.76 -12.65 0.60
C THR A 51 21.44 -13.05 1.26
N ILE A 52 21.48 -13.97 2.23
CA ILE A 52 20.28 -14.36 2.99
C ILE A 52 19.75 -13.17 3.79
N ALA A 53 20.63 -12.39 4.43
CA ALA A 53 20.23 -11.19 5.17
C ALA A 53 19.61 -10.12 4.24
N GLY A 54 20.21 -9.89 3.07
CA GLY A 54 19.70 -8.95 2.07
C GLY A 54 18.32 -9.35 1.53
N ASN A 55 18.14 -10.62 1.19
CA ASN A 55 16.84 -11.13 0.73
C ASN A 55 15.75 -10.98 1.80
N ARG A 56 16.08 -11.24 3.08
CA ARG A 56 15.13 -11.05 4.21
C ARG A 56 14.74 -9.58 4.38
N LEU A 57 15.70 -8.67 4.27
CA LEU A 57 15.46 -7.24 4.37
C LEU A 57 14.63 -6.70 3.20
N SER A 58 14.91 -7.17 1.99
CA SER A 58 14.14 -6.83 0.79
C SER A 58 12.70 -7.33 0.91
N PHE A 59 12.51 -8.59 1.35
CA PHE A 59 11.17 -9.13 1.62
C PHE A 59 10.42 -8.35 2.71
N PHE A 60 11.11 -7.96 3.79
CA PHE A 60 10.52 -7.11 4.82
C PHE A 60 10.11 -5.74 4.26
N SER A 61 10.93 -5.14 3.39
CA SER A 61 10.67 -3.85 2.75
C SER A 61 9.47 -3.92 1.80
N LEU A 62 9.30 -5.02 1.06
CA LEU A 62 8.11 -5.28 0.23
C LEU A 62 6.84 -5.39 1.09
N CYS A 63 6.89 -6.17 2.18
CA CYS A 63 5.77 -6.28 3.13
C CYS A 63 5.41 -4.92 3.74
N LEU A 64 6.40 -4.13 4.14
CA LEU A 64 6.22 -2.79 4.68
C LEU A 64 5.57 -1.85 3.65
N SER A 65 6.03 -1.90 2.39
CA SER A 65 5.53 -1.07 1.29
C SER A 65 4.02 -1.27 1.06
N SER A 66 3.56 -2.52 1.10
CA SER A 66 2.13 -2.84 0.96
C SER A 66 1.24 -2.21 2.05
N SER A 67 1.76 -2.15 3.28
CA SER A 67 1.04 -1.62 4.43
C SER A 67 1.08 -0.09 4.45
N VAL A 68 2.27 0.46 4.21
CA VAL A 68 2.54 1.89 4.36
C VAL A 68 1.86 2.72 3.28
N ALA A 69 1.63 2.14 2.09
CA ALA A 69 0.98 2.80 0.95
C ALA A 69 -0.41 3.38 1.28
N TRP A 70 -1.08 2.88 2.32
CA TRP A 70 -2.37 3.39 2.80
C TRP A 70 -2.27 4.63 3.68
N ALA A 71 -1.07 4.96 4.19
CA ALA A 71 -0.90 6.05 5.13
C ALA A 71 -1.30 7.43 4.57
N PRO A 72 -0.99 7.82 3.32
CA PRO A 72 -1.43 9.09 2.75
C PRO A 72 -2.96 9.20 2.64
N ALA A 73 -3.64 8.08 2.39
CA ALA A 73 -5.10 8.01 2.29
C ALA A 73 -5.80 7.95 3.66
N GLY A 74 -5.06 7.78 4.76
CA GLY A 74 -5.65 7.60 6.09
C GLY A 74 -6.56 8.75 6.52
N ALA A 75 -6.21 9.99 6.16
CA ALA A 75 -7.00 11.17 6.49
C ALA A 75 -8.43 11.14 5.88
N ASP A 76 -8.59 10.51 4.71
CA ASP A 76 -9.87 10.40 4.00
C ASP A 76 -10.89 9.56 4.78
N PHE A 77 -10.41 8.61 5.60
CA PHE A 77 -11.24 7.70 6.39
C PHE A 77 -11.39 8.17 7.83
N TYR A 78 -10.34 8.76 8.42
CA TYR A 78 -10.41 9.20 9.83
C TYR A 78 -11.29 10.42 10.05
N VAL A 79 -11.59 11.20 9.00
CA VAL A 79 -12.50 12.36 9.09
C VAL A 79 -13.93 11.97 9.53
N TYR A 80 -14.32 10.71 9.33
CA TYR A 80 -15.64 10.21 9.72
C TYR A 80 -15.76 9.87 11.22
N PHE A 81 -14.66 9.81 11.95
CA PHE A 81 -14.69 9.54 13.39
C PHE A 81 -15.12 10.80 14.17
N PRO A 82 -15.92 10.64 15.24
CA PRO A 82 -16.24 11.75 16.13
C PRO A 82 -14.97 12.43 16.68
N PRO A 83 -14.95 13.76 16.85
CA PRO A 83 -13.80 14.51 17.37
C PRO A 83 -13.32 14.04 18.76
N ASN A 84 -14.21 13.43 19.54
CA ASN A 84 -13.93 12.93 20.89
C ASN A 84 -13.27 11.55 20.91
N THR A 85 -13.04 10.93 19.74
CA THR A 85 -12.41 9.61 19.64
C THR A 85 -10.96 9.67 20.12
N LYS A 86 -10.60 8.82 21.07
CA LYS A 86 -9.23 8.77 21.63
C LYS A 86 -8.25 8.27 20.57
N LYS A 87 -7.20 9.05 20.27
CA LYS A 87 -6.17 8.74 19.25
C LYS A 87 -5.58 7.33 19.36
N TRP A 88 -5.26 6.88 20.58
CA TRP A 88 -4.69 5.55 20.81
C TRP A 88 -5.64 4.40 20.44
N LYS A 89 -6.96 4.59 20.61
CA LYS A 89 -7.95 3.59 20.18
C LYS A 89 -7.96 3.47 18.66
N THR A 90 -8.02 4.61 17.96
CA THR A 90 -7.95 4.65 16.50
C THR A 90 -6.67 3.98 15.99
N PHE A 91 -5.52 4.30 16.60
CA PHE A 91 -4.24 3.68 16.28
C PHE A 91 -4.27 2.16 16.47
N LEU A 92 -4.69 1.66 17.64
CA LEU A 92 -4.73 0.22 17.92
C LEU A 92 -5.71 -0.52 16.99
N MET A 93 -6.88 0.05 16.72
CA MET A 93 -7.87 -0.56 15.83
C MET A 93 -7.32 -0.71 14.42
N THR A 94 -6.67 0.32 13.88
CA THR A 94 -6.05 0.26 12.55
C THR A 94 -4.84 -0.66 12.54
N PHE A 95 -3.95 -0.55 13.52
CA PHE A 95 -2.75 -1.37 13.61
C PHE A 95 -3.09 -2.87 13.68
N LEU A 96 -4.03 -3.26 14.55
CA LEU A 96 -4.46 -4.64 14.67
C LEU A 96 -5.28 -5.09 13.45
N GLY A 97 -6.21 -4.27 12.97
CA GLY A 97 -7.06 -4.64 11.83
C GLY A 97 -6.25 -4.85 10.54
N VAL A 98 -5.48 -3.82 10.14
CA VAL A 98 -4.64 -3.87 8.94
C VAL A 98 -3.48 -4.85 9.11
N GLY A 99 -2.84 -4.84 10.28
CA GLY A 99 -1.71 -5.72 10.58
C GLY A 99 -2.09 -7.20 10.52
N LEU A 100 -3.21 -7.60 11.14
CA LEU A 100 -3.68 -8.98 11.10
C LEU A 100 -4.11 -9.38 9.68
N ALA A 101 -4.84 -8.53 8.97
CA ALA A 101 -5.31 -8.82 7.61
C ALA A 101 -4.14 -9.01 6.62
N LEU A 102 -3.16 -8.09 6.63
CA LEU A 102 -2.00 -8.17 5.75
C LEU A 102 -1.07 -9.31 6.13
N THR A 103 -0.86 -9.56 7.43
CA THR A 103 -0.07 -10.71 7.88
C THR A 103 -0.69 -12.02 7.39
N PHE A 104 -2.01 -12.17 7.54
CA PHE A 104 -2.72 -13.35 7.06
C PHE A 104 -2.57 -13.52 5.54
N ALA A 105 -2.78 -12.46 4.75
CA ALA A 105 -2.63 -12.51 3.30
C ALA A 105 -1.18 -12.85 2.87
N ASN A 106 -0.18 -12.24 3.52
CA ASN A 106 1.23 -12.51 3.24
C ASN A 106 1.62 -13.95 3.58
N LEU A 107 1.13 -14.51 4.69
CA LEU A 107 1.37 -15.90 5.06
C LEU A 107 0.79 -16.89 4.03
N ILE A 108 -0.41 -16.61 3.48
CA ILE A 108 -0.98 -17.39 2.38
C ILE A 108 -0.08 -17.30 1.14
N GLY A 109 0.38 -16.09 0.80
CA GLY A 109 1.30 -15.86 -0.32
C GLY A 109 2.62 -16.62 -0.18
N VAL A 110 3.23 -16.60 1.02
CA VAL A 110 4.44 -17.36 1.34
C VAL A 110 4.19 -18.86 1.23
N GLY A 111 3.06 -19.36 1.73
CA GLY A 111 2.67 -20.76 1.59
C GLY A 111 2.56 -21.19 0.13
N LEU A 112 1.83 -20.42 -0.69
CA LEU A 112 1.72 -20.68 -2.13
C LEU A 112 3.09 -20.61 -2.84
N GLY A 113 3.92 -19.62 -2.49
CA GLY A 113 5.27 -19.46 -3.02
C GLY A 113 6.20 -20.63 -2.69
N SER A 114 6.09 -21.21 -1.49
CA SER A 114 6.85 -22.41 -1.13
C SER A 114 6.50 -23.60 -2.04
N GLY A 115 5.22 -23.79 -2.34
CA GLY A 115 4.76 -24.85 -3.23
C GLY A 115 5.16 -24.64 -4.70
N VAL A 116 5.37 -23.39 -5.13
CA VAL A 116 5.90 -23.08 -6.48
C VAL A 116 7.33 -23.59 -6.65
N ALA A 117 8.14 -23.56 -5.58
CA ALA A 117 9.52 -24.04 -5.63
C ALA A 117 9.61 -25.57 -5.74
N THR A 118 8.62 -26.30 -5.20
CA THR A 118 8.63 -27.77 -5.08
C THR A 118 7.77 -28.48 -6.13
N HIS A 119 6.74 -27.82 -6.66
CA HIS A 119 5.75 -28.44 -7.55
C HIS A 119 5.68 -27.81 -8.94
N ALA A 120 5.90 -28.62 -9.99
CA ALA A 120 5.95 -28.17 -11.37
C ALA A 120 4.61 -27.62 -11.90
N ASP A 121 3.47 -28.17 -11.45
CA ASP A 121 2.14 -27.68 -11.80
C ASP A 121 1.89 -26.27 -11.25
N TRP A 122 2.31 -26.00 -10.02
CA TRP A 122 2.21 -24.67 -9.42
C TRP A 122 3.18 -23.67 -10.04
N LYS A 123 4.38 -24.12 -10.41
CA LYS A 123 5.33 -23.30 -11.18
C LYS A 123 4.78 -22.90 -12.54
N ALA A 124 4.15 -23.81 -13.27
CA ALA A 124 3.50 -23.51 -14.55
C ALA A 124 2.30 -22.57 -14.37
N ALA A 125 1.51 -22.76 -13.31
CA ALA A 125 0.38 -21.88 -12.98
C ALA A 125 0.84 -20.47 -12.61
N HIS A 126 1.91 -20.34 -11.83
CA HIS A 126 2.49 -19.05 -11.45
C HIS A 126 3.05 -18.29 -12.66
N ALA A 127 3.71 -19.00 -13.60
CA ALA A 127 4.21 -18.41 -14.83
C ALA A 127 3.09 -17.83 -15.73
N THR A 128 1.85 -18.29 -15.57
CA THR A 128 0.69 -17.72 -16.26
C THR A 128 0.19 -16.46 -15.55
N SER A 129 -0.06 -16.56 -14.23
CA SER A 129 -0.47 -15.42 -13.39
C SER A 129 -0.50 -15.81 -11.90
N SER A 130 -0.47 -14.82 -11.01
CA SER A 130 -0.71 -15.03 -9.58
C SER A 130 -2.14 -15.53 -9.30
N GLY A 131 -3.12 -15.16 -10.13
CA GLY A 131 -4.50 -15.65 -10.01
C GLY A 131 -4.65 -17.14 -10.36
N SER A 132 -3.93 -17.62 -11.37
CA SER A 132 -3.90 -19.05 -11.72
C SER A 132 -3.20 -19.88 -10.66
N LEU A 133 -2.22 -19.32 -9.94
CA LEU A 133 -1.63 -19.99 -8.77
C LEU A 133 -2.65 -20.16 -7.63
N ILE A 134 -3.45 -19.13 -7.33
CA ILE A 134 -4.55 -19.23 -6.36
C ILE A 134 -5.55 -20.31 -6.77
N LEU A 135 -5.93 -20.34 -8.06
CA LEU A 135 -6.83 -21.38 -8.57
C LEU A 135 -6.21 -22.78 -8.49
N ALA A 136 -4.90 -22.90 -8.73
CA ALA A 136 -4.18 -24.16 -8.58
C ALA A 136 -4.15 -24.65 -7.11
N GLY A 137 -4.17 -23.73 -6.15
CA GLY A 137 -4.36 -24.04 -4.72
C GLY A 137 -5.72 -24.66 -4.41
N TYR A 138 -6.75 -24.36 -5.20
CA TYR A 138 -8.10 -24.93 -5.09
C TYR A 138 -8.31 -26.22 -5.90
N ASN A 139 -7.33 -26.70 -6.66
CA ASN A 139 -7.52 -27.83 -7.60
C ASN A 139 -8.06 -29.11 -6.93
N GLY A 140 -7.78 -29.33 -5.64
CA GLY A 140 -8.29 -30.49 -4.89
C GLY A 140 -9.81 -30.50 -4.66
N LEU A 141 -10.49 -29.38 -4.90
CA LEU A 141 -11.93 -29.20 -4.61
C LEU A 141 -12.84 -29.28 -5.86
N GLY A 142 -12.27 -29.58 -7.03
CA GLY A 142 -13.03 -29.71 -8.28
C GLY A 142 -13.84 -28.45 -8.64
N GLY A 143 -15.14 -28.63 -8.93
CA GLY A 143 -16.04 -27.54 -9.30
C GLY A 143 -16.23 -26.46 -8.22
N PHE A 144 -16.16 -26.86 -6.94
CA PHE A 144 -16.28 -25.92 -5.82
C PHE A 144 -15.07 -24.98 -5.73
N GLY A 145 -13.88 -25.47 -6.06
CA GLY A 145 -12.66 -24.65 -6.13
C GLY A 145 -12.75 -23.51 -7.14
N LYS A 146 -13.35 -23.77 -8.31
CA LYS A 146 -13.58 -22.73 -9.33
C LYS A 146 -14.55 -21.66 -8.83
N PHE A 147 -15.61 -22.06 -8.13
CA PHE A 147 -16.56 -21.13 -7.51
C PHE A 147 -15.88 -20.22 -6.46
N LEU A 148 -15.02 -20.78 -5.61
CA LEU A 148 -14.23 -20.00 -4.65
C LEU A 148 -13.25 -19.04 -5.34
N GLY A 149 -12.64 -19.46 -6.46
CA GLY A 149 -11.81 -18.57 -7.28
C GLY A 149 -12.58 -17.34 -7.80
N VAL A 150 -13.84 -17.52 -8.20
CA VAL A 150 -14.72 -16.39 -8.58
C VAL A 150 -14.98 -15.49 -7.37
N LEU A 151 -15.28 -16.05 -6.21
CA LEU A 151 -15.48 -15.26 -4.99
C LEU A 151 -14.24 -14.43 -4.65
N VAL A 152 -13.04 -15.03 -4.62
CA VAL A 152 -11.78 -14.31 -4.38
C VAL A 152 -11.58 -13.17 -5.38
N SER A 153 -11.92 -13.40 -6.65
CA SER A 153 -11.81 -12.38 -7.70
C SER A 153 -12.77 -11.20 -7.45
N LEU A 154 -14.01 -11.48 -7.03
CA LEU A 154 -14.97 -10.43 -6.64
C LEU A 154 -14.51 -9.64 -5.42
N GLY A 155 -13.80 -10.29 -4.49
CA GLY A 155 -13.21 -9.63 -3.32
C GLY A 155 -12.19 -8.56 -3.69
N GLN A 156 -11.40 -8.80 -4.73
CA GLN A 156 -10.44 -7.81 -5.24
C GLN A 156 -11.14 -6.56 -5.79
N ILE A 157 -12.33 -6.71 -6.37
CA ILE A 157 -13.15 -5.57 -6.83
C ILE A 157 -13.58 -4.73 -5.62
N ALA A 158 -14.06 -5.38 -4.56
CA ALA A 158 -14.44 -4.69 -3.32
C ALA A 158 -13.25 -3.95 -2.68
N ASN A 159 -12.06 -4.55 -2.68
CA ASN A 159 -10.84 -3.93 -2.15
C ASN A 159 -10.46 -2.62 -2.91
N ASN A 160 -10.72 -2.58 -4.22
CA ASN A 160 -10.42 -1.39 -5.04
C ASN A 160 -11.35 -0.20 -4.79
N VAL A 161 -12.50 -0.40 -4.16
CA VAL A 161 -13.48 0.68 -3.89
C VAL A 161 -12.86 1.76 -2.99
N ALA A 162 -12.16 1.36 -1.92
CA ALA A 162 -11.52 2.29 -0.99
C ALA A 162 -10.43 3.12 -1.68
N GLY A 163 -9.58 2.50 -2.50
CA GLY A 163 -8.55 3.21 -3.27
C GLY A 163 -9.15 4.18 -4.29
N THR A 164 -10.23 3.78 -4.97
CA THR A 164 -10.92 4.63 -5.96
C THR A 164 -11.60 5.83 -5.28
N TYR A 165 -12.14 5.61 -4.07
CA TYR A 165 -12.70 6.68 -3.25
C TYR A 165 -11.66 7.75 -2.91
N SER A 166 -10.52 7.35 -2.36
CA SER A 166 -9.41 8.26 -2.04
C SER A 166 -8.83 8.95 -3.28
N ALA A 167 -8.69 8.24 -4.40
CA ALA A 167 -8.26 8.84 -5.66
C ALA A 167 -9.21 9.97 -6.12
N SER A 168 -10.53 9.76 -6.01
CA SER A 168 -11.52 10.77 -6.38
C SER A 168 -11.45 12.03 -5.50
N LEU A 169 -11.16 11.87 -4.20
CA LEU A 169 -10.89 12.99 -3.30
C LEU A 169 -9.58 13.70 -3.67
N GLY A 170 -8.53 12.92 -3.96
CA GLY A 170 -7.25 13.45 -4.43
C GLY A 170 -7.41 14.35 -5.65
N PHE A 171 -8.19 13.92 -6.65
CA PHE A 171 -8.50 14.76 -7.82
C PHE A 171 -9.21 16.05 -7.43
N GLN A 172 -10.18 16.01 -6.50
CA GLN A 172 -10.86 17.22 -6.02
C GLN A 172 -9.91 18.18 -5.28
N MET A 173 -8.88 17.67 -4.63
CA MET A 173 -7.89 18.46 -3.89
C MET A 173 -6.83 19.14 -4.77
N LEU A 174 -6.72 18.78 -6.05
CA LEU A 174 -5.74 19.38 -6.99
C LEU A 174 -6.02 20.86 -7.30
N GLY A 175 -7.21 21.37 -6.97
CA GLY A 175 -7.47 22.82 -7.00
C GLY A 175 -8.93 23.19 -7.22
N ARG A 176 -9.15 24.49 -7.46
CA ARG A 176 -10.51 25.05 -7.56
C ARG A 176 -11.34 24.48 -8.70
N TYR A 177 -10.73 24.14 -9.84
CA TYR A 177 -11.47 23.62 -10.99
C TYR A 177 -11.85 22.14 -10.81
N PRO A 178 -10.93 21.23 -10.43
CA PRO A 178 -11.29 19.85 -10.14
C PRO A 178 -12.29 19.68 -9.00
N ALA A 179 -12.25 20.55 -7.98
CA ALA A 179 -13.19 20.55 -6.86
C ALA A 179 -14.66 20.80 -7.26
N LYS A 180 -14.90 21.49 -8.39
CA LYS A 180 -16.27 21.76 -8.88
C LYS A 180 -16.90 20.55 -9.58
N VAL A 181 -16.09 19.60 -10.01
CA VAL A 181 -16.57 18.41 -10.70
C VAL A 181 -17.14 17.41 -9.68
N PRO A 182 -18.36 16.89 -9.89
CA PRO A 182 -18.97 15.91 -9.00
C PRO A 182 -18.10 14.67 -8.83
N ARG A 183 -18.07 14.11 -7.62
CA ARG A 183 -17.20 12.99 -7.25
C ARG A 183 -17.36 11.77 -8.15
N TRP A 184 -18.59 11.44 -8.53
CA TRP A 184 -18.87 10.28 -9.38
C TRP A 184 -18.15 10.34 -10.73
N VAL A 185 -17.93 11.55 -11.28
CA VAL A 185 -17.18 11.73 -12.53
C VAL A 185 -15.71 11.35 -12.33
N TRP A 186 -15.10 11.80 -11.23
CA TRP A 186 -13.71 11.43 -10.89
C TRP A 186 -13.57 9.95 -10.61
N THR A 187 -14.56 9.32 -9.98
CA THR A 187 -14.62 7.86 -9.82
C THR A 187 -14.62 7.16 -11.19
N CYS A 188 -15.48 7.57 -12.13
CA CYS A 188 -15.51 7.00 -13.48
C CYS A 188 -14.19 7.20 -14.23
N VAL A 189 -13.59 8.40 -14.15
CA VAL A 189 -12.29 8.70 -14.77
C VAL A 189 -11.21 7.80 -14.18
N GLY A 190 -11.16 7.66 -12.85
CA GLY A 190 -10.23 6.74 -12.18
C GLY A 190 -10.40 5.30 -12.67
N VAL A 191 -11.64 4.83 -12.77
CA VAL A 191 -11.98 3.49 -13.30
C VAL A 191 -11.46 3.28 -14.70
N ILE A 192 -11.67 4.24 -15.59
CA ILE A 192 -11.18 4.16 -16.96
C ILE A 192 -9.65 4.11 -16.99
N ILE A 193 -8.97 4.94 -16.19
CA ILE A 193 -7.51 4.99 -16.16
C ILE A 193 -6.93 3.64 -15.74
N TYR A 194 -7.35 3.11 -14.58
CA TYR A 194 -6.78 1.83 -14.12
C TYR A 194 -7.25 0.64 -14.98
N LEU A 195 -8.42 0.72 -15.62
CA LEU A 195 -8.87 -0.29 -16.60
C LEU A 195 -7.96 -0.31 -17.83
N VAL A 196 -7.65 0.85 -18.40
CA VAL A 196 -6.72 0.95 -19.54
C VAL A 196 -5.34 0.43 -19.15
N CYS A 197 -4.84 0.83 -17.97
CA CYS A 197 -3.58 0.32 -17.44
C CYS A 197 -3.60 -1.21 -17.24
N ALA A 198 -4.69 -1.76 -16.70
CA ALA A 198 -4.83 -3.20 -16.50
C ALA A 198 -4.88 -3.97 -17.83
N LEU A 199 -5.56 -3.43 -18.85
CA LEU A 199 -5.61 -4.02 -20.19
C LEU A 199 -4.24 -4.00 -20.88
N ALA A 200 -3.51 -2.89 -20.78
CA ALA A 200 -2.17 -2.74 -21.34
C ALA A 200 -1.14 -3.59 -20.60
N GLY A 201 -1.23 -3.65 -19.27
CA GLY A 201 -0.29 -4.36 -18.40
C GLY A 201 -0.54 -5.86 -18.27
N ARG A 202 -1.66 -6.40 -18.80
CA ARG A 202 -2.17 -7.75 -18.50
C ARG A 202 -1.14 -8.89 -18.57
N ASN A 203 -0.16 -8.78 -19.47
CA ASN A 203 0.85 -9.82 -19.70
C ASN A 203 2.07 -9.70 -18.77
N ASN A 204 2.32 -8.52 -18.19
CA ASN A 204 3.48 -8.21 -17.34
C ASN A 204 3.06 -7.70 -15.95
N LEU A 205 1.82 -8.00 -15.51
CA LEU A 205 1.23 -7.44 -14.28
C LEU A 205 2.09 -7.72 -13.05
N SER A 206 2.57 -8.95 -12.85
CA SER A 206 3.34 -9.31 -11.63
C SER A 206 4.62 -8.50 -11.52
N GLU A 207 5.38 -8.43 -12.62
CA GLU A 207 6.65 -7.71 -12.68
C GLU A 207 6.43 -6.20 -12.47
N ILE A 208 5.44 -5.62 -13.15
CA ILE A 208 5.10 -4.20 -12.98
C ILE A 208 4.69 -3.91 -11.53
N PHE A 209 3.84 -4.77 -10.93
CA PHE A 209 3.34 -4.55 -9.57
C PHE A 209 4.41 -4.67 -8.51
N GLU A 210 5.30 -5.66 -8.57
CA GLU A 210 6.36 -5.85 -7.57
C GLU A 210 7.30 -4.64 -7.53
N ASN A 211 7.80 -4.22 -8.68
CA ASN A 211 8.72 -3.07 -8.76
C ASN A 211 8.02 -1.74 -8.45
N TRP A 212 6.78 -1.57 -8.91
CA TRP A 212 6.01 -0.35 -8.61
C TRP A 212 5.66 -0.24 -7.13
N LEU A 213 5.33 -1.37 -6.48
CA LEU A 213 4.99 -1.40 -5.08
C LEU A 213 6.18 -1.00 -4.20
N ALA A 214 7.38 -1.45 -4.54
CA ALA A 214 8.61 -1.04 -3.84
C ALA A 214 8.84 0.47 -3.96
N LEU A 215 8.76 1.03 -5.19
CA LEU A 215 8.87 2.47 -5.43
C LEU A 215 7.80 3.28 -4.66
N MET A 216 6.58 2.76 -4.57
CA MET A 216 5.52 3.36 -3.76
C MET A 216 5.89 3.38 -2.27
N GLY A 217 6.49 2.30 -1.75
CA GLY A 217 7.00 2.26 -0.38
C GLY A 217 8.04 3.36 -0.10
N TYR A 218 8.97 3.60 -1.04
CA TYR A 218 10.06 4.56 -0.85
C TYR A 218 9.54 5.96 -0.56
N TRP A 219 8.70 6.50 -1.45
CA TRP A 219 8.23 7.87 -1.31
C TRP A 219 7.28 8.03 -0.13
N VAL A 220 6.47 7.01 0.17
CA VAL A 220 5.54 7.08 1.31
C VAL A 220 6.29 7.06 2.63
N CYS A 221 7.34 6.25 2.76
CA CYS A 221 8.17 6.26 3.96
C CYS A 221 8.90 7.59 4.15
N ILE A 222 9.44 8.18 3.07
CA ILE A 222 10.01 9.54 3.10
C ILE A 222 8.95 10.57 3.53
N TYR A 223 7.76 10.52 2.93
CA TYR A 223 6.63 11.39 3.29
C TYR A 223 6.24 11.23 4.76
N LEU A 224 6.20 10.00 5.27
CA LEU A 224 5.86 9.71 6.66
C LEU A 224 6.88 10.28 7.62
N VAL A 225 8.18 10.09 7.36
CA VAL A 225 9.25 10.67 8.18
C VAL A 225 9.08 12.19 8.28
N ILE A 226 8.98 12.85 7.13
CA ILE A 226 8.81 14.31 7.07
C ILE A 226 7.54 14.75 7.84
N SER A 227 6.43 14.03 7.65
CA SER A 227 5.16 14.34 8.31
C SER A 227 5.22 14.14 9.83
N LEU A 228 5.87 13.08 10.29
CA LEU A 228 6.05 12.79 11.71
C LEU A 228 6.98 13.82 12.36
N GLU A 229 8.06 14.21 11.69
CA GLU A 229 8.98 15.24 12.17
C GLU A 229 8.30 16.60 12.26
N GLU A 230 7.53 17.00 11.24
CA GLU A 230 6.72 18.23 11.31
C GLU A 230 5.75 18.18 12.49
N HIS A 231 5.11 17.04 12.73
CA HIS A 231 4.16 16.87 13.84
C HIS A 231 4.82 16.94 15.22
N PHE A 232 5.89 16.17 15.44
CA PHE A 232 6.51 16.01 16.75
C PHE A 232 7.55 17.09 17.08
N ILE A 233 8.37 17.52 16.11
CA ILE A 233 9.45 18.49 16.37
C ILE A 233 8.91 19.92 16.32
N PHE A 234 8.14 20.26 15.29
CA PHE A 234 7.77 21.66 15.02
C PHE A 234 6.36 22.03 15.48
N ARG A 235 5.42 21.09 15.50
CA ARG A 235 4.00 21.38 15.79
C ARG A 235 3.48 20.88 17.13
N GLN A 236 4.27 20.11 17.89
CA GLN A 236 3.86 19.60 19.20
C GLN A 236 3.49 20.74 20.18
N SER A 237 4.14 21.90 20.07
CA SER A 237 3.89 23.07 20.92
C SER A 237 2.90 24.09 20.33
N ARG A 238 2.72 24.12 19.00
CA ARG A 238 1.90 25.14 18.30
C ARG A 238 0.49 24.67 17.93
N GLY A 239 0.28 23.36 17.78
CA GLY A 239 -0.99 22.79 17.31
C GLY A 239 -1.31 23.13 15.84
N PHE A 240 -2.54 22.80 15.42
CA PHE A 240 -3.06 23.11 14.09
C PHE A 240 -4.16 24.17 14.19
N ASN A 241 -4.03 25.27 13.43
CA ASN A 241 -5.12 26.21 13.26
C ASN A 241 -6.03 25.78 12.09
N TRP A 242 -7.14 25.14 12.42
CA TRP A 242 -8.09 24.63 11.43
C TRP A 242 -8.80 25.74 10.65
N ALA A 243 -8.78 27.00 11.11
CA ALA A 243 -9.37 28.11 10.35
C ALA A 243 -8.54 28.50 9.11
N ASP A 244 -7.24 28.20 9.13
CA ASP A 244 -6.28 28.64 8.10
C ASP A 244 -6.03 27.57 7.03
N TRP A 245 -6.74 26.45 7.07
CA TRP A 245 -6.46 25.25 6.25
C TRP A 245 -6.49 25.49 4.73
N ASN A 246 -7.27 26.47 4.27
CA ASN A 246 -7.44 26.81 2.86
C ASN A 246 -6.82 28.17 2.48
N ASP A 247 -6.06 28.79 3.40
CA ASP A 247 -5.40 30.07 3.14
C ASP A 247 -3.92 29.84 2.79
N ARG A 248 -3.62 29.89 1.50
CA ARG A 248 -2.25 29.74 0.96
C ARG A 248 -1.26 30.70 1.61
N SER A 249 -1.70 31.88 2.07
CA SER A 249 -0.80 32.86 2.67
C SER A 249 -0.34 32.46 4.07
N LYS A 250 -1.07 31.58 4.76
CA LYS A 250 -0.78 31.15 6.14
C LYS A 250 -0.17 29.75 6.22
N LEU A 251 -0.19 29.02 5.11
CA LEU A 251 0.42 27.70 5.00
C LEU A 251 1.95 27.82 4.79
N PRO A 252 2.75 26.84 5.29
CA PRO A 252 4.16 26.78 5.00
C PRO A 252 4.40 26.64 3.49
N ILE A 253 5.48 27.24 3.00
CA ILE A 253 5.82 27.24 1.57
C ILE A 253 6.15 25.81 1.11
N GLY A 254 6.69 24.98 2.02
CA GLY A 254 6.95 23.57 1.77
C GLY A 254 8.25 23.32 1.02
N LEU A 255 9.14 24.32 0.92
CA LEU A 255 10.42 24.18 0.22
C LEU A 255 11.35 23.23 0.99
N ALA A 256 11.33 23.28 2.32
CA ALA A 256 12.10 22.37 3.16
C ALA A 256 11.62 20.91 2.97
N ALA A 257 10.31 20.70 2.95
CA ALA A 257 9.71 19.39 2.73
C ALA A 257 10.01 18.86 1.32
N LEU A 258 9.90 19.69 0.28
CA LEU A 258 10.22 19.30 -1.08
C LEU A 258 11.70 18.95 -1.24
N ALA A 259 12.60 19.76 -0.70
CA ALA A 259 14.04 19.50 -0.77
C ALA A 259 14.42 18.22 -0.02
N ALA A 260 13.90 18.00 1.19
CA ALA A 260 14.11 16.76 1.93
C ALA A 260 13.54 15.54 1.20
N PHE A 261 12.36 15.70 0.57
CA PHE A 261 11.74 14.65 -0.24
C PHE A 261 12.60 14.26 -1.44
N LEU A 262 13.12 15.25 -2.18
CA LEU A 262 14.01 15.01 -3.32
C LEU A 262 15.33 14.37 -2.89
N ILE A 263 15.91 14.81 -1.77
CA ILE A 263 17.15 14.21 -1.23
C ILE A 263 16.90 12.77 -0.78
N GLY A 264 15.77 12.50 -0.12
CA GLY A 264 15.34 11.15 0.20
C GLY A 264 15.21 10.27 -1.04
N TRP A 265 14.64 10.79 -2.13
CA TRP A 265 14.56 10.08 -3.41
C TRP A 265 15.92 9.77 -4.02
N VAL A 266 16.87 10.71 -3.96
CA VAL A 266 18.26 10.45 -4.38
C VAL A 266 18.83 9.28 -3.57
N GLY A 267 18.65 9.30 -2.26
CA GLY A 267 19.07 8.21 -1.36
C GLY A 267 18.41 6.87 -1.70
N ALA A 268 17.12 6.87 -2.01
CA ALA A 268 16.39 5.67 -2.42
C ALA A 268 16.92 5.13 -3.76
N ILE A 269 17.08 5.97 -4.78
CA ILE A 269 17.55 5.56 -6.11
C ILE A 269 18.94 4.93 -6.05
N ILE A 270 19.89 5.52 -5.31
CA ILE A 270 21.25 4.97 -5.23
C ILE A 270 21.34 3.65 -4.43
N SER A 271 20.27 3.26 -3.72
CA SER A 271 20.23 2.12 -2.82
C SER A 271 19.12 1.10 -3.12
N MET A 272 18.34 1.32 -4.17
CA MET A 272 17.30 0.38 -4.60
C MET A 272 17.88 -0.80 -5.38
N ASP A 273 17.19 -1.93 -5.28
CA ASP A 273 17.48 -3.17 -6.02
C ASP A 273 16.23 -3.60 -6.79
N GLU A 274 15.96 -2.89 -7.88
CA GLU A 274 14.77 -3.08 -8.70
C GLU A 274 15.16 -3.47 -10.12
N ILE A 275 14.25 -4.09 -10.87
CA ILE A 275 14.51 -4.57 -12.24
C ILE A 275 14.96 -3.42 -13.16
N TYR A 276 14.42 -2.21 -12.95
CA TYR A 276 14.74 -1.04 -13.76
C TYR A 276 16.14 -0.49 -13.49
N PHE A 277 16.62 -0.58 -12.24
CA PHE A 277 17.91 -0.05 -11.84
C PHE A 277 18.34 -0.63 -10.50
N VAL A 278 19.58 -1.11 -10.47
CA VAL A 278 20.24 -1.57 -9.24
C VAL A 278 21.29 -0.53 -8.84
N GLY A 279 21.04 0.12 -7.71
CA GLY A 279 21.88 1.17 -7.17
C GLY A 279 23.26 0.69 -6.70
N PRO A 280 24.28 1.56 -6.71
CA PRO A 280 25.62 1.20 -6.26
C PRO A 280 25.63 0.73 -4.79
N ILE A 281 24.76 1.27 -3.93
CA ILE A 281 24.69 0.85 -2.52
C ILE A 281 24.06 -0.54 -2.38
N ALA A 282 23.01 -0.84 -3.17
CA ALA A 282 22.40 -2.16 -3.19
C ALA A 282 23.40 -3.25 -3.59
N LYS A 283 24.23 -3.00 -4.62
CA LYS A 283 25.24 -3.94 -5.11
C LYS A 283 26.33 -4.29 -4.09
N MET A 284 26.53 -3.48 -3.07
CA MET A 284 27.51 -3.77 -2.02
C MET A 284 27.04 -4.87 -1.05
N VAL A 285 25.75 -5.24 -1.06
CA VAL A 285 25.18 -6.22 -0.13
C VAL A 285 25.09 -7.60 -0.78
N GLY A 286 25.97 -8.51 -0.35
CA GLY A 286 25.99 -9.89 -0.83
C GLY A 286 26.27 -10.01 -2.33
N GLU A 287 25.93 -11.15 -2.92
CA GLU A 287 26.16 -11.41 -4.35
C GLU A 287 25.00 -10.94 -5.23
N ARG A 288 23.78 -10.86 -4.67
CA ARG A 288 22.54 -10.60 -5.41
C ARG A 288 21.99 -9.19 -5.23
N GLY A 289 22.58 -8.39 -4.34
CA GLY A 289 22.02 -7.11 -3.94
C GLY A 289 20.98 -7.22 -2.83
N SER A 290 20.55 -6.06 -2.32
CA SER A 290 19.43 -5.93 -1.39
C SER A 290 18.77 -4.59 -1.63
N ASP A 291 17.43 -4.57 -1.63
CA ASP A 291 16.69 -3.32 -1.66
C ASP A 291 16.81 -2.60 -0.31
N LEU A 292 17.50 -1.45 -0.34
CA LEU A 292 17.69 -0.56 0.80
C LEU A 292 17.01 0.79 0.59
N GLY A 293 16.22 0.95 -0.48
CA GLY A 293 15.64 2.22 -0.91
C GLY A 293 14.79 2.89 0.17
N ILE A 294 13.92 2.13 0.83
CA ILE A 294 13.10 2.60 1.96
C ILE A 294 13.98 3.18 3.07
N TRP A 295 14.99 2.41 3.49
CA TRP A 295 15.78 2.72 4.67
C TRP A 295 16.67 3.93 4.46
N VAL A 296 17.46 3.93 3.39
CA VAL A 296 18.39 5.02 3.08
C VAL A 296 17.61 6.29 2.76
N GLY A 297 16.57 6.20 1.92
CA GLY A 297 15.75 7.35 1.55
C GLY A 297 15.07 8.00 2.76
N SER A 298 14.49 7.18 3.64
CA SER A 298 13.86 7.66 4.88
C SER A 298 14.87 8.26 5.85
N SER A 299 16.04 7.63 6.04
CA SER A 299 17.09 8.15 6.92
C SER A 299 17.65 9.48 6.42
N TRP A 300 17.83 9.65 5.12
CA TRP A 300 18.32 10.91 4.56
C TRP A 300 17.30 12.03 4.72
N ALA A 301 16.03 11.75 4.47
CA ALA A 301 14.96 12.69 4.73
C ALA A 301 14.90 13.09 6.21
N MET A 302 15.03 12.12 7.12
CA MET A 302 15.05 12.32 8.59
C MET A 302 16.18 13.25 9.04
N LEU A 303 17.37 13.10 8.47
CA LEU A 303 18.52 13.94 8.86
C LEU A 303 18.43 15.36 8.30
N VAL A 304 17.90 15.51 7.09
CA VAL A 304 17.92 16.77 6.35
C VAL A 304 16.72 17.66 6.68
N TYR A 305 15.53 17.08 6.86
CA TYR A 305 14.31 17.85 7.03
C TYR A 305 14.32 18.78 8.26
N PRO A 306 14.75 18.35 9.47
CA PRO A 306 14.77 19.24 10.64
C PRO A 306 15.65 20.49 10.43
N GLY A 307 16.82 20.31 9.81
CA GLY A 307 17.73 21.41 9.50
C GLY A 307 17.14 22.40 8.50
N LEU A 308 16.57 21.90 7.40
CA LEU A 308 15.96 22.74 6.37
C LEU A 308 14.70 23.45 6.90
N ARG A 309 13.87 22.77 7.69
CA ARG A 309 12.66 23.35 8.26
C ARG A 309 12.96 24.44 9.27
N TRP A 310 14.02 24.28 10.08
CA TRP A 310 14.49 25.34 10.96
C TRP A 310 14.93 26.61 10.20
N LEU A 311 15.64 26.45 9.07
CA LEU A 311 16.02 27.57 8.20
C LEU A 311 14.81 28.25 7.56
N GLU A 312 13.82 27.48 7.11
CA GLU A 312 12.57 28.01 6.54
C GLU A 312 11.80 28.85 7.57
N LEU A 313 11.68 28.35 8.80
CA LEU A 313 11.06 29.07 9.91
C LEU A 313 11.81 30.35 10.25
N LYS A 314 13.14 30.33 10.25
CA LYS A 314 13.96 31.53 10.55
C LYS A 314 13.83 32.60 9.46
N LYS A 315 13.71 32.21 8.20
CA LYS A 315 13.70 33.13 7.05
C LYS A 315 12.31 33.67 6.72
N PHE A 316 11.28 32.82 6.79
CA PHE A 316 9.93 33.15 6.34
C PHE A 316 8.92 33.25 7.49
N ASN A 317 9.31 32.85 8.71
CA ASN A 317 8.45 32.84 9.90
C ASN A 317 7.12 32.04 9.71
N ARG A 318 7.14 31.04 8.80
CA ARG A 318 6.00 30.21 8.38
C ARG A 318 6.44 28.76 8.12
#